data_AF-A0A971WRI9-F1
#
_entry.id   AF-A0A971WRI9-F1
#
_cell.length_a   1.000
_cell.length_b   1.000
_cell.length_c   1.000
_cell.angle_alpha   90.00
_cell.angle_beta   90.00
_cell.angle_gamma   90.00
#
_symmetry.space_group_name_H-M   'P 1'
#
loop_
_entity.id
_entity.type
_entity.pdbx_description
1 polymer ?
#
loop_
_entity_poly.entity_id
_entity_poly.type
_entity_poly.pdbx_seq_one_letter_code
_entity_poly.pdbx_strand_id
1 'polypeptide(L)' 'VIRNPRVGSEYLFTIAFPANFGVGSYSVQTALVDRDTHLTANYEWRDYALVFNVVNIDKNHFAGCLWNEPKITIEEYAG' A
#
# COMPACT_ATOMS: atom_id res chain seq x y z
N VAL A 1 11.33 11.71 -7.79
CA VAL A 1 12.17 12.61 -6.97
C VAL A 1 12.11 14.01 -7.57
N ILE A 2 11.67 15.02 -6.81
CA ILE A 2 11.67 16.43 -7.25
C ILE A 2 13.10 16.97 -7.11
N ARG A 3 13.67 17.52 -8.18
CA ARG A 3 15.00 18.15 -8.16
C ARG A 3 14.84 19.66 -8.20
N ASN A 4 15.51 20.39 -7.30
CA ASN A 4 15.45 21.87 -7.17
C ASN A 4 14.02 22.41 -7.03
N PRO A 5 13.28 22.07 -5.95
CA PRO A 5 11.95 22.62 -5.71
C PRO A 5 12.02 24.15 -5.61
N ARG A 6 11.01 24.85 -6.14
CA ARG A 6 10.96 26.31 -6.12
C ARG A 6 10.11 26.79 -4.95
N VAL A 7 10.59 27.83 -4.26
CA VAL A 7 9.85 28.50 -3.20
C VAL A 7 8.50 28.98 -3.74
N GLY A 8 7.42 28.70 -2.99
CA GLY A 8 6.05 29.07 -3.36
C GLY A 8 5.39 28.18 -4.43
N SER A 9 6.06 27.14 -4.92
CA SER A 9 5.42 26.16 -5.82
C SER A 9 4.65 25.09 -5.05
N GLU A 10 3.55 24.62 -5.63
CA GLU A 10 2.75 23.50 -5.14
C GLU A 10 3.03 22.23 -5.95
N TYR A 11 3.00 21.08 -5.28
CA TYR A 11 3.25 19.78 -5.89
C TYR A 11 2.18 18.78 -5.41
N LEU A 12 1.56 18.08 -6.37
CA LEU A 12 0.62 17.00 -6.09
C LEU A 12 1.31 15.65 -6.24
N PHE A 13 1.24 14.82 -5.20
CA PHE A 13 1.71 13.45 -5.23
C PHE A 13 0.50 12.51 -5.31
N THR A 14 0.43 11.72 -6.38
CA THR A 14 -0.58 10.67 -6.55
C THR A 14 0.07 9.33 -6.32
N ILE A 15 -0.36 8.61 -5.28
CA ILE A 15 0.14 7.29 -4.90
C ILE A 15 -0.98 6.28 -5.13
N ALA A 16 -0.73 5.30 -5.99
CA ALA A 16 -1.67 4.23 -6.29
C ALA A 16 -0.98 2.87 -6.08
N PHE A 17 -1.67 1.94 -5.45
CA PHE A 17 -1.21 0.57 -5.22
C PHE A 17 -2.39 -0.39 -5.30
N PRO A 18 -2.17 -1.66 -5.71
CA PRO A 18 -3.21 -2.67 -5.67
C PRO A 18 -3.58 -2.97 -4.21
N ALA A 19 -4.85 -2.82 -3.86
CA ALA A 19 -5.37 -3.10 -2.52
C ALA A 19 -5.67 -4.60 -2.33
N ASN A 20 -4.66 -5.46 -2.53
CA ASN A 20 -4.76 -6.92 -2.39
C ASN A 20 -4.64 -7.34 -0.91
N PHE A 21 -5.48 -6.79 -0.05
CA PHE A 21 -5.41 -7.05 1.39
C PHE A 21 -6.37 -8.16 1.82
N GLY A 22 -6.03 -8.78 2.96
CA GLY A 22 -6.96 -9.58 3.75
C GLY A 22 -8.15 -8.78 4.24
N VAL A 23 -9.21 -9.49 4.66
CA VAL A 23 -10.31 -8.86 5.42
C VAL A 23 -9.75 -8.29 6.72
N GLY A 24 -10.06 -7.03 7.02
CA GLY A 24 -9.55 -6.36 8.21
C GLY A 24 -9.65 -4.85 8.18
N SER A 25 -9.20 -4.21 9.26
CA SER A 25 -9.09 -2.75 9.40
C SER A 25 -7.65 -2.32 9.14
N TYR A 26 -7.46 -1.34 8.26
CA TYR A 26 -6.15 -0.85 7.81
C TYR A 26 -6.08 0.67 7.88
N SER A 27 -4.86 1.19 7.86
CA SER A 27 -4.60 2.62 7.73
C SER A 27 -3.43 2.92 6.80
N VAL A 28 -3.44 4.10 6.20
CA VAL A 28 -2.31 4.67 5.46
C VAL A 28 -1.67 5.77 6.30
N GLN A 29 -0.35 5.74 6.44
CA GLN A 29 0.48 6.81 7.00
C GLN A 29 1.30 7.43 5.86
N THR A 30 1.44 8.75 5.87
CA THR A 30 2.31 9.47 4.93
C THR A 30 3.43 10.19 5.69
N ALA A 31 4.59 10.29 5.05
CA ALA A 31 5.70 11.11 5.53
C ALA A 31 6.45 11.71 4.34
N LEU A 32 6.79 13.00 4.45
CA LEU A 32 7.70 13.69 3.54
C LEU A 32 9.00 13.98 4.29
N VAL A 33 10.07 13.32 3.89
CA VAL A 33 11.39 13.36 4.56
C VAL A 33 12.50 13.57 3.53
N ASP A 34 13.66 14.03 3.99
CA ASP A 34 14.81 14.33 3.10
C ASP A 34 15.59 13.09 2.66
N ARG A 35 15.48 11.97 3.38
CA ARG A 35 16.21 10.71 3.11
C ARG A 35 15.36 9.48 3.48
N ASP A 36 15.94 8.30 3.29
CA ASP A 36 15.34 6.99 3.57
C ASP A 36 14.83 6.84 5.03
N THR A 37 15.30 7.67 5.96
CA THR A 37 14.82 7.74 7.34
C THR A 37 14.51 9.19 7.72
N HIS A 38 13.59 9.37 8.67
CA HIS A 38 13.16 10.69 9.17
C HIS A 38 14.15 11.34 10.15
N LEU A 39 15.34 10.77 10.35
CA LEU A 39 16.28 11.17 11.41
C LEU A 39 17.02 12.48 11.10
N THR A 40 16.94 12.99 9.86
CA THR A 40 17.59 14.22 9.42
C THR A 40 16.61 15.38 9.29
N ALA A 41 15.73 15.37 8.27
CA ALA A 41 14.68 16.37 8.14
C ALA A 41 13.32 15.73 7.85
N ASN A 42 12.34 16.10 8.66
CA ASN A 42 10.94 15.75 8.53
C ASN A 42 10.17 17.01 8.11
N TYR A 43 9.62 17.00 6.89
CA TYR A 43 8.83 18.09 6.34
C TYR A 43 7.33 17.91 6.60
N GLU A 44 6.88 16.66 6.66
CA GLU A 44 5.49 16.29 6.94
C GLU A 44 5.44 14.87 7.50
N TRP A 45 4.53 14.65 8.46
CA TRP A 45 4.20 13.35 8.99
C TRP A 45 2.73 13.31 9.39
N ARG A 46 1.99 12.32 8.86
CA ARG A 46 0.59 12.13 9.21
C ARG A 46 0.25 10.66 9.40
N ASP A 47 0.02 10.33 10.66
CA ASP A 47 -0.59 9.07 11.05
C ASP A 47 -2.07 9.05 10.68
N TYR A 48 -2.58 7.85 10.35
CA TYR A 48 -3.98 7.62 10.00
C TYR A 48 -4.52 8.59 8.95
N ALA A 49 -3.70 8.94 7.94
CA ALA A 49 -4.12 9.78 6.81
C ALA A 49 -5.36 9.23 6.10
N LEU A 50 -5.51 7.90 6.11
CA LEU A 50 -6.72 7.19 5.73
C LEU A 50 -6.90 5.98 6.66
N VAL A 51 -8.13 5.72 7.10
CA VAL A 51 -8.52 4.49 7.81
C VAL A 51 -9.65 3.84 7.03
N PHE A 52 -9.55 2.54 6.76
CA PHE A 52 -10.54 1.83 5.94
C PHE A 52 -10.64 0.35 6.33
N ASN A 53 -11.79 -0.25 6.02
CA ASN A 53 -12.03 -1.67 6.21
C ASN A 53 -12.05 -2.38 4.86
N VAL A 54 -11.46 -3.56 4.82
CA VAL A 54 -11.51 -4.48 3.69
C VAL A 54 -12.48 -5.59 4.06
N VAL A 55 -13.48 -5.79 3.20
CA VAL A 55 -14.46 -6.87 3.31
C VAL A 55 -14.38 -7.72 2.04
N ASN A 56 -14.54 -9.04 2.18
CA ASN A 56 -14.58 -9.94 1.03
C ASN A 56 -16.02 -10.05 0.53
N ILE A 57 -16.26 -9.56 -0.69
CA ILE A 57 -17.58 -9.56 -1.32
C ILE A 57 -17.74 -10.77 -2.25
N ASP A 58 -16.70 -11.12 -3.01
CA ASP A 58 -16.80 -12.06 -4.13
C ASP A 58 -15.52 -12.87 -4.44
N LYS A 59 -14.52 -12.87 -3.54
CA LYS A 59 -13.27 -13.64 -3.70
C LYS A 59 -13.31 -14.95 -2.95
N ASN A 60 -12.51 -15.93 -3.39
CA ASN A 60 -12.34 -17.16 -2.62
C ASN A 60 -11.85 -16.82 -1.21
N HIS A 61 -12.34 -17.55 -0.22
CA HIS A 61 -11.91 -17.36 1.15
C HIS A 61 -10.41 -17.68 1.29
N PHE A 62 -9.68 -16.85 2.03
CA PHE A 62 -8.27 -17.09 2.37
C PHE A 62 -7.97 -16.58 3.78
N ALA A 63 -6.89 -17.10 4.33
CA ALA A 63 -6.30 -16.62 5.58
C ALA A 63 -5.04 -15.81 5.29
N GLY A 64 -4.84 -14.73 6.05
CA GLY A 64 -3.68 -13.85 5.95
C GLY A 64 -4.02 -12.43 5.51
N CYS A 65 -3.02 -11.56 5.53
CA CYS A 65 -3.19 -10.12 5.28
C CYS A 65 -2.96 -9.70 3.81
N LEU A 66 -2.48 -10.61 2.97
CA LEU A 66 -2.17 -10.36 1.57
C LEU A 66 -2.88 -11.39 0.70
N TRP A 67 -3.73 -10.90 -0.21
CA TRP A 67 -4.37 -11.72 -1.21
C TRP A 67 -3.38 -12.05 -2.33
N ASN A 68 -3.10 -13.34 -2.50
CA ASN A 68 -2.32 -13.87 -3.61
C ASN A 68 -3.07 -15.04 -4.22
N GLU A 69 -4.00 -14.74 -5.14
CA GLU A 69 -4.90 -15.73 -5.72
C GLU A 69 -4.13 -16.87 -6.37
N PRO A 70 -4.22 -18.10 -5.85
CA PRO A 70 -3.49 -19.22 -6.42
C PRO A 70 -4.21 -19.72 -7.68
N LYS A 71 -3.44 -20.06 -8.71
CA LYS A 71 -3.91 -20.90 -9.81
C LYS A 71 -3.55 -22.34 -9.51
N ILE A 72 -4.55 -23.19 -9.28
CA ILE A 72 -4.37 -24.61 -8.97
C ILE A 72 -4.80 -25.42 -10.20
N THR A 73 -3.93 -26.28 -10.71
CA THR A 73 -4.20 -27.21 -11.82
C THR A 73 -3.97 -28.64 -11.37
N ILE A 74 -4.71 -29.57 -11.96
CA ILE A 74 -4.61 -31.01 -11.67
C ILE A 74 -4.35 -31.73 -13.00
N GLU A 75 -3.34 -32.60 -13.02
CA GLU A 75 -3.00 -33.46 -14.15
C GLU A 75 -2.88 -34.90 -13.66
N GLU A 76 -3.38 -35.86 -14.44
CA GLU A 76 -3.21 -37.28 -14.15
C GLU A 76 -1.77 -37.69 -14.51
N TYR A 77 -1.03 -38.24 -13.54
CA TYR A 77 0.31 -38.75 -13.78
C TYR A 77 0.23 -40.17 -14.36
N ALA A 78 0.42 -40.29 -15.67
CA ALA A 78 0.73 -41.59 -16.27
C ALA A 78 2.16 -41.96 -15.86
N GLY A 79 2.29 -42.98 -15.01
CA GLY A 79 3.56 -43.48 -14.50
C GLY A 79 4.56 -43.91 -15.57
#